data_AF-A0A7L1XEA7-F1
#
_entry.id   AF-A0A7L1XEA7-F1
#
_cell.length_a   1.000
_cell.length_b   1.000
_cell.length_c   1.000
_cell.angle_alpha   90.00
_cell.angle_beta   90.00
_cell.angle_gamma   90.00
#
_symmetry.space_group_name_H-M   'P 1'
#
loop_
_entity.id
_entity.type
_entity.pdbx_description
1 polymer ?
#
loop_
_entity_poly.entity_id
_entity_poly.type
_entity_poly.pdbx_seq_one_letter_code
_entity_poly.pdbx_strand_id
1 'polypeptide(L)'
;QAAVTQQPSSVSKNVGDTVTITCSGFHSSSAVGWYQQKVPGTGPVTVIYQNNQRPSNIPSRFSGSKSGSTGTLTITGVQPKTIYFCGSEDSSS
;
A
#
# COMPACT_ATOMS: atom_id res chain seq x y z
N GLN A 1 19.68 -10.24 3.68
CA GLN A 1 18.35 -9.68 4.03
C GLN A 1 18.08 -8.53 3.07
N ALA A 2 17.22 -8.71 2.06
CA ALA A 2 16.82 -7.59 1.20
C ALA A 2 15.78 -6.77 1.98
N ALA A 3 16.09 -5.51 2.29
CA ALA A 3 15.18 -4.65 3.03
C ALA A 3 14.10 -4.10 2.08
N VAL A 4 12.83 -4.23 2.48
CA VAL A 4 11.71 -3.62 1.75
C VAL A 4 11.84 -2.10 1.84
N THR A 5 11.76 -1.41 0.70
CA THR A 5 11.92 0.05 0.60
C THR A 5 10.64 0.68 0.06
N GLN A 6 10.09 1.67 0.76
CA GLN A 6 8.88 2.39 0.36
C GLN A 6 9.20 3.84 -0.04
N GLN A 7 8.64 4.31 -1.15
CA GLN A 7 8.84 5.66 -1.68
C GLN A 7 7.52 6.30 -2.16
N PRO A 8 7.32 7.62 -1.97
CA PRO A 8 8.12 8.48 -1.10
C PRO A 8 7.93 8.11 0.38
N SER A 9 8.93 8.39 1.23
CA SER A 9 8.85 8.15 2.67
C SER A 9 7.83 9.07 3.37
N SER A 10 7.62 10.26 2.82
CA SER A 10 6.57 11.19 3.23
C SER A 10 6.17 12.06 2.04
N VAL A 11 4.91 12.51 2.04
CA VAL A 11 4.40 13.38 0.99
C VAL A 11 3.46 14.41 1.61
N SER A 12 3.59 15.67 1.19
CA SER A 12 2.63 16.73 1.51
C SER A 12 1.81 17.03 0.25
N LYS A 13 0.51 16.75 0.31
CA LYS A 13 -0.45 16.93 -0.78
C LYS A 13 -1.75 17.52 -0.23
N ASN A 14 -2.53 18.15 -1.10
CA ASN A 14 -3.84 18.65 -0.72
C ASN A 14 -4.82 17.47 -0.58
N VAL A 15 -5.79 17.62 0.33
CA VAL A 15 -6.91 16.68 0.40
C VAL A 15 -7.62 16.68 -0.95
N GLY A 16 -7.84 15.49 -1.52
CA GLY A 16 -8.38 15.36 -2.87
C GLY A 16 -7.35 14.95 -3.93
N ASP A 17 -6.07 15.24 -3.70
CA ASP A 17 -5.01 14.90 -4.66
C ASP A 17 -4.85 13.40 -4.86
N THR A 18 -4.21 13.04 -5.98
CA THR A 18 -3.78 11.66 -6.25
C THR A 18 -2.31 11.49 -5.89
N VAL A 19 -1.98 10.39 -5.22
CA VAL A 19 -0.60 10.00 -4.95
C VAL A 19 -0.34 8.56 -5.35
N THR A 20 0.90 8.31 -5.76
CA THR A 20 1.42 6.98 -6.02
C THR A 20 2.53 6.68 -5.03
N ILE A 21 2.44 5.54 -4.36
CA ILE A 21 3.45 5.01 -3.44
C ILE A 21 3.99 3.73 -4.06
N THR A 22 5.30 3.57 -4.07
CA THR A 22 5.97 2.35 -4.52
C THR A 22 6.63 1.65 -3.35
N CYS A 23 6.71 0.33 -3.46
CA CYS A 23 7.36 -0.51 -2.47
C CYS A 23 8.14 -1.62 -3.16
N SER A 24 9.45 -1.68 -2.94
CA SER A 24 10.39 -2.54 -3.67
C SER A 24 11.16 -3.45 -2.72
N GLY A 25 11.74 -4.52 -3.26
CA GLY A 25 12.52 -5.50 -2.48
C GLY A 25 11.78 -6.81 -2.20
N PHE A 26 10.62 -7.00 -2.84
CA PHE A 26 9.86 -8.24 -2.77
C PHE A 26 10.44 -9.33 -3.68
N HIS A 27 10.20 -10.59 -3.34
CA HIS A 27 10.44 -11.69 -4.27
C HIS A 27 9.48 -11.58 -5.46
N SER A 28 9.90 -12.00 -6.66
CA SER A 28 9.07 -11.90 -7.86
C SER A 28 7.77 -12.71 -7.74
N SER A 29 7.80 -13.84 -7.03
CA SER A 29 6.64 -14.70 -6.81
C SER A 29 5.75 -14.30 -5.62
N SER A 30 6.17 -13.38 -4.75
CA SER A 30 5.36 -13.01 -3.58
C SER A 30 4.24 -12.05 -3.96
N ALA A 31 3.10 -12.15 -3.28
CA ALA A 31 2.08 -11.11 -3.33
C ALA A 31 2.49 -9.91 -2.46
N VAL A 32 1.97 -8.74 -2.80
CA VAL A 32 2.12 -7.51 -2.01
C VAL A 32 0.76 -7.06 -1.51
N GLY A 33 0.67 -6.86 -0.20
CA GLY A 33 -0.46 -6.23 0.47
C GLY A 33 -0.13 -4.78 0.84
N TRP A 34 -1.16 -3.95 0.88
CA TRP A 34 -1.10 -2.55 1.30
C TRP A 34 -2.04 -2.29 2.46
N TYR A 35 -1.56 -1.52 3.42
CA TYR A 35 -2.25 -1.26 4.67
C TYR A 35 -2.28 0.24 4.98
N GLN A 36 -3.42 0.70 5.50
CA GLN A 36 -3.65 2.08 5.91
C GLN A 36 -3.80 2.16 7.43
N GLN A 37 -3.04 3.03 8.07
CA GLN A 37 -3.24 3.42 9.46
C GLN A 37 -3.61 4.90 9.52
N LYS A 38 -4.85 5.20 9.90
CA LYS A 38 -5.36 6.58 10.00
C LYS A 38 -5.05 7.22 11.34
N VAL A 39 -5.03 6.43 12.41
CA VAL A 39 -4.82 6.89 13.77
C VAL A 39 -3.59 6.19 14.33
N PRO A 40 -2.54 6.93 14.73
CA PRO A 40 -1.39 6.32 15.40
C PRO A 40 -1.84 5.51 16.63
N GLY A 41 -1.36 4.28 16.75
CA GLY A 41 -1.72 3.38 17.84
C GLY A 41 -2.93 2.48 17.58
N THR A 42 -3.65 2.65 16.45
CA THR A 42 -4.67 1.67 16.02
C THR A 42 -4.07 0.62 15.09
N GLY A 43 -4.70 -0.55 15.02
CA GLY A 43 -4.34 -1.55 14.03
C GLY A 43 -4.44 -1.00 12.59
N PRO A 44 -3.53 -1.40 11.69
CA PRO A 44 -3.62 -1.05 10.28
C PRO A 44 -4.79 -1.80 9.61
N VAL A 45 -5.40 -1.18 8.61
CA VAL A 45 -6.49 -1.75 7.81
C VAL A 45 -5.96 -2.11 6.42
N THR A 46 -6.18 -3.34 5.96
CA THR A 46 -5.83 -3.75 4.60
C THR A 46 -6.65 -2.97 3.58
N VAL A 47 -5.98 -2.30 2.64
CA VAL A 47 -6.63 -1.56 1.54
C VAL A 47 -6.47 -2.25 0.20
N ILE A 48 -5.39 -2.98 -0.01
CA ILE A 48 -5.17 -3.86 -1.18
C ILE A 48 -4.50 -5.15 -0.69
N TYR A 49 -4.93 -6.29 -1.20
CA TYR A 49 -4.33 -7.61 -1.03
C TYR A 49 -4.08 -8.26 -2.40
N GLN A 50 -3.30 -9.34 -2.44
CA GLN A 50 -2.97 -10.09 -3.66
C GLN A 50 -2.59 -9.20 -4.85
N ASN A 51 -1.75 -8.19 -4.59
CA ASN A 51 -1.25 -7.19 -5.54
C ASN A 51 -2.27 -6.15 -6.04
N ASN A 52 -3.52 -6.54 -6.30
CA ASN A 52 -4.51 -5.65 -6.94
C ASN A 52 -5.95 -5.83 -6.43
N GLN A 53 -6.18 -6.75 -5.49
CA GLN A 53 -7.52 -7.00 -4.96
C GLN A 53 -7.84 -6.01 -3.86
N ARG A 54 -8.99 -5.34 -3.96
CA ARG A 54 -9.47 -4.40 -2.95
C ARG A 54 -10.62 -5.04 -2.18
N PRO A 55 -10.58 -5.11 -0.83
CA PRO A 55 -11.71 -5.61 -0.07
C PRO A 55 -12.99 -4.80 -0.35
N SER A 56 -14.16 -5.43 -0.33
CA SER A 56 -15.43 -4.82 -0.73
C SER A 56 -15.86 -3.62 0.12
N ASN A 57 -15.44 -3.59 1.39
CA ASN A 57 -15.69 -2.49 2.32
C ASN A 57 -14.67 -1.34 2.21
N ILE A 58 -13.68 -1.45 1.31
CA ILE A 58 -12.65 -0.42 1.10
C ILE A 58 -13.05 0.49 -0.07
N PRO A 59 -12.99 1.82 0.11
CA PRO A 59 -13.42 2.78 -0.92
C PRO A 59 -12.68 2.65 -2.24
N SER A 60 -13.36 3.02 -3.34
CA SER A 60 -12.85 2.88 -4.71
C SER A 60 -11.59 3.68 -5.04
N ARG A 61 -11.19 4.56 -4.12
CA ARG A 61 -10.04 5.45 -4.25
C ARG A 61 -8.68 4.75 -4.21
N PHE A 62 -8.62 3.50 -3.76
CA PHE A 62 -7.40 2.70 -3.69
C PHE A 62 -7.29 1.75 -4.88
N SER A 63 -6.13 1.72 -5.51
CA SER A 63 -5.78 0.74 -6.54
C SER A 63 -4.35 0.26 -6.35
N GLY A 64 -4.09 -1.02 -6.56
CA GLY A 64 -2.76 -1.60 -6.42
C GLY A 64 -2.33 -2.38 -7.65
N SER A 65 -1.01 -2.49 -7.82
CA SER A 65 -0.38 -3.36 -8.81
C SER A 65 0.98 -3.85 -8.33
N LYS A 66 1.54 -4.84 -9.02
CA LYS A 66 2.91 -5.30 -8.83
C LYS A 66 3.57 -5.60 -10.18
N SER A 67 4.82 -5.19 -10.31
CA SER A 67 5.69 -5.55 -11.43
C SER A 67 7.05 -6.00 -10.89
N GLY A 68 7.45 -7.24 -11.20
CA GLY A 68 8.67 -7.84 -10.69
C GLY A 68 8.73 -7.83 -9.16
N SER A 69 9.71 -7.12 -8.62
CA SER A 69 9.96 -6.95 -7.17
C SER A 69 9.35 -5.68 -6.57
N THR A 70 8.55 -4.93 -7.34
CA THR A 70 8.00 -3.63 -6.95
C THR A 70 6.47 -3.63 -6.99
N GLY A 71 5.84 -3.37 -5.85
CA GLY A 71 4.44 -3.04 -5.73
C GLY A 71 4.19 -1.53 -5.88
N THR A 72 3.02 -1.17 -6.37
CA THR A 72 2.55 0.22 -6.51
C THR A 72 1.16 0.35 -5.91
N LEU A 73 0.93 1.41 -5.12
CA LEU A 73 -0.38 1.81 -4.63
C LEU A 73 -0.70 3.20 -5.18
N THR A 74 -1.83 3.31 -5.85
CA THR A 74 -2.40 4.59 -6.28
C THR A 74 -3.59 4.92 -5.38
N ILE A 75 -3.57 6.13 -4.82
CA ILE A 75 -4.61 6.66 -3.93
C ILE A 75 -5.13 7.94 -4.57
N THR A 76 -6.38 7.95 -5.00
CA THR A 76 -7.08 9.19 -5.35
C THR A 76 -7.74 9.76 -4.10
N GLY A 77 -7.92 11.07 -4.00
CA GLY A 77 -8.60 11.65 -2.84
C GLY A 77 -7.88 11.38 -1.50
N VAL A 78 -6.59 11.71 -1.42
CA VAL A 78 -5.79 11.50 -0.20
C VAL A 78 -6.43 12.17 1.02
N GLN A 79 -6.33 11.49 2.17
CA GLN A 79 -6.85 11.97 3.45
C GLN A 79 -5.70 12.52 4.33
N PRO A 80 -5.96 13.54 5.17
CA PRO A 80 -4.94 14.11 6.03
C PRO A 80 -4.47 13.11 7.10
N LYS A 81 -3.19 13.18 7.48
CA LYS A 81 -2.56 12.43 8.58
C LYS A 81 -2.79 10.91 8.52
N THR A 82 -2.46 10.30 7.39
CA THR A 82 -2.54 8.84 7.22
C THR A 82 -1.16 8.26 6.96
N ILE A 83 -0.88 7.09 7.53
CA ILE A 83 0.33 6.30 7.26
C ILE A 83 -0.05 5.09 6.40
N TYR A 84 0.78 4.79 5.41
CA TYR A 84 0.63 3.62 4.53
C TYR A 84 1.84 2.71 4.67
N PHE A 85 1.57 1.41 4.64
CA PHE A 85 2.57 0.36 4.71
C PHE A 85 2.34 -0.66 3.61
N CYS A 86 3.43 -1.25 3.14
CA CYS A 86 3.44 -2.41 2.25
C CYS A 86 4.06 -3.62 2.96
N GLY A 87 3.66 -4.82 2.57
CA GLY A 87 4.26 -6.06 3.06
C GLY A 87 4.06 -7.19 2.07
N SER A 88 4.95 -8.19 2.12
CA SER A 88 4.73 -9.44 1.40
C SER A 88 3.63 -10.21 2.11
N GLU A 89 2.65 -10.65 1.35
CA GLU A 89 1.70 -11.65 1.84
C GLU A 89 2.35 -13.01 1.58
N ASP A 90 2.93 -13.59 2.62
CA ASP A 90 3.34 -14.98 2.58
C ASP A 90 2.05 -15.80 2.65
N SER A 91 1.67 -16.42 1.54
CA SER A 91 0.61 -17.43 1.53
C SER A 91 1.15 -18.69 2.20
N SER A 92 1.47 -18.62 3.49
CA SER A 92 1.74 -19.80 4.30
C SER A 92 0.38 -20.48 4.51
N SER A 93 0.16 -21.59 3.80
CA SER A 93 -0.90 -22.54 4.14
C SER A 93 -0.60 -23.24 5.45
#